data_AF-A0A8G2IR87-F1
#
_entry.id   AF-A0A8G2IR87-F1
#
_cell.length_a   1.000
_cell.length_b   1.000
_cell.length_c   1.000
_cell.angle_alpha   90.00
_cell.angle_beta   90.00
_cell.angle_gamma   90.00
#
_symmetry.space_group_name_H-M   'P 1'
#
loop_
_entity.id
_entity.type
_entity.pdbx_description
1 polymer ?
#
loop_
_entity_poly.entity_id
_entity_poly.type
_entity_poly.pdbx_seq_one_letter_code
_entity_poly.pdbx_strand_id
1 'polypeptide(L)'
;MTIEAIFLYGSWARGDQGEKSDNDLLMVTDEGRSYHVTDGHHSMTYYPLAALKEMARQGDLFVYHIVLEAKSVFDPNGILEILRGVFRPKESYRVEISHGGDLGWYLVHHHQSLSPTLVAKRIAWSVRTILIAKSAMLGRPVFAPDKLVSLSTFRETKQLIATRHGNFTPEAVPTLRSFLGFEGLPDPLGPDASEPAWRRHFAETSNHVGVQLLRQLGEQSAVSAYE
;
A
#
# COMPACT_ATOMS: atom_id res chain seq x y z
N MET A 1 -20.03 -6.87 17.33
CA MET A 1 -19.52 -6.81 15.96
C MET A 1 -20.53 -7.44 15.05
N THR A 2 -21.13 -6.63 14.18
CA THR A 2 -21.99 -7.08 13.10
C THR A 2 -21.24 -6.88 11.79
N ILE A 3 -21.20 -7.90 10.94
CA ILE A 3 -20.69 -7.75 9.57
C ILE A 3 -21.85 -7.30 8.70
N GLU A 4 -21.77 -6.07 8.20
CA GLU A 4 -22.81 -5.48 7.35
C GLU A 4 -22.62 -5.85 5.87
N ALA A 5 -21.37 -6.05 5.45
CA ALA A 5 -21.01 -6.53 4.11
C ALA A 5 -19.63 -7.21 4.10
N ILE A 6 -19.42 -8.09 3.11
CA ILE A 6 -18.15 -8.75 2.80
C ILE A 6 -17.87 -8.58 1.31
N PHE A 7 -16.73 -7.98 1.00
CA PHE A 7 -16.28 -7.83 -0.38
C PHE A 7 -14.98 -8.58 -0.62
N LEU A 8 -14.94 -9.34 -1.71
CA LEU A 8 -13.70 -9.87 -2.27
C LEU A 8 -13.08 -8.80 -3.16
N TYR A 9 -11.79 -8.50 -2.97
CA TYR A 9 -11.06 -7.56 -3.82
C TYR A 9 -9.69 -8.15 -4.22
N GLY A 10 -8.91 -7.40 -5.01
CA GLY A 10 -7.61 -7.86 -5.46
C GLY A 10 -7.69 -8.97 -6.52
N SER A 11 -6.71 -9.87 -6.53
CA SER A 11 -6.52 -10.79 -7.66
C SER A 11 -7.65 -11.79 -7.85
N TRP A 12 -8.22 -12.29 -6.75
CA TRP A 12 -9.35 -13.19 -6.78
C TRP A 12 -10.64 -12.52 -7.29
N ALA A 13 -10.82 -11.23 -7.00
CA ALA A 13 -11.95 -10.49 -7.57
C ALA A 13 -11.79 -10.28 -9.08
N ARG A 14 -10.58 -10.02 -9.56
CA ARG A 14 -10.28 -9.85 -11.00
C ARG A 14 -10.24 -11.15 -11.79
N GLY A 15 -9.98 -12.29 -11.14
CA GLY A 15 -9.74 -13.57 -11.82
C GLY A 15 -8.32 -13.75 -12.33
N ASP A 16 -7.36 -12.96 -11.82
CA ASP A 16 -5.93 -13.02 -12.17
C ASP A 16 -5.07 -13.57 -11.02
N GLN A 17 -5.65 -14.39 -10.15
CA GLN A 17 -4.96 -15.04 -9.04
C GLN A 17 -3.94 -16.09 -9.50
N GLY A 18 -2.82 -16.19 -8.77
CA GLY A 18 -1.87 -17.31 -8.88
C GLY A 18 -1.91 -18.20 -7.63
N GLU A 19 -1.14 -19.29 -7.62
CA GLU A 19 -1.12 -20.26 -6.51
C GLU A 19 -0.75 -19.67 -5.14
N LYS A 20 -0.04 -18.53 -5.12
CA LYS A 20 0.39 -17.83 -3.90
C LYS A 20 -0.43 -16.57 -3.60
N SER A 21 -1.59 -16.40 -4.25
CA SER A 21 -2.44 -15.22 -4.05
C SER A 21 -3.30 -15.35 -2.79
N ASP A 22 -3.12 -14.43 -1.85
CA ASP A 22 -3.99 -14.30 -0.67
C ASP A 22 -5.43 -13.94 -1.09
N ASN A 23 -6.42 -14.44 -0.34
CA ASN A 23 -7.80 -14.02 -0.45
C ASN A 23 -7.98 -12.69 0.30
N ASP A 24 -7.99 -11.58 -0.43
CA ASP A 24 -8.19 -10.23 0.11
C ASP A 24 -9.69 -9.96 0.32
N LEU A 25 -10.11 -9.87 1.58
CA LEU A 25 -11.49 -9.63 2.00
C LEU A 25 -11.62 -8.31 2.76
N LEU A 26 -12.59 -7.49 2.37
CA LEU A 26 -13.01 -6.32 3.12
C LEU A 26 -14.27 -6.67 3.90
N MET A 27 -14.17 -6.57 5.23
CA MET A 27 -15.28 -6.73 6.16
C MET A 27 -15.79 -5.34 6.54
N VAL A 28 -17.02 -5.00 6.15
CA VAL A 28 -17.67 -3.76 6.59
C VAL A 28 -18.39 -4.05 7.90
N THR A 29 -18.10 -3.27 8.93
CA THR A 29 -18.62 -3.51 10.28
C THR A 29 -19.28 -2.27 10.89
N ASP A 30 -20.04 -2.51 11.96
CA ASP A 30 -20.60 -1.50 12.85
C ASP A 30 -19.63 -1.04 13.95
N GLU A 31 -18.38 -1.54 13.94
CA GLU A 31 -17.39 -1.17 14.95
C GLU A 31 -16.85 0.25 14.74
N GLY A 32 -16.22 0.81 15.78
CA GLY A 32 -15.63 2.16 15.72
C GLY A 32 -14.19 2.21 15.20
N ARG A 33 -13.56 1.07 14.87
CA ARG A 33 -12.14 1.00 14.52
C ARG A 33 -11.88 0.14 13.29
N SER A 34 -10.86 0.52 12.52
CA SER A 34 -10.32 -0.30 11.44
C SER A 34 -9.15 -1.14 11.93
N TYR A 35 -9.05 -2.38 11.45
CA TYR A 35 -7.93 -3.26 11.76
C TYR A 35 -7.76 -4.34 10.68
N HIS A 36 -6.63 -5.04 10.71
CA HIS A 36 -6.28 -6.05 9.73
C HIS A 36 -5.92 -7.36 10.44
N VAL A 37 -6.43 -8.47 9.92
CA VAL A 37 -6.19 -9.83 10.42
C VAL A 37 -5.78 -10.70 9.24
N THR A 38 -4.76 -11.53 9.44
CA THR A 38 -4.41 -12.58 8.48
C THR A 38 -4.41 -13.94 9.16
N ASP A 39 -4.95 -14.96 8.49
CA ASP A 39 -4.93 -16.35 8.94
C ASP A 39 -4.03 -17.25 8.06
N GLY A 40 -3.08 -16.63 7.35
CA GLY A 40 -2.14 -17.30 6.46
C GLY A 40 -2.62 -17.36 5.01
N HIS A 41 -3.90 -17.63 4.76
CA HIS A 41 -4.47 -17.70 3.40
C HIS A 41 -5.48 -16.58 3.11
N HIS A 42 -6.06 -15.99 4.16
CA HIS A 42 -6.97 -14.87 4.07
C HIS A 42 -6.34 -13.63 4.67
N SER A 43 -6.57 -12.53 3.98
CA SER A 43 -6.15 -11.18 4.31
C SER A 43 -7.43 -10.40 4.53
N MET A 44 -7.85 -10.28 5.79
CA MET A 44 -9.14 -9.69 6.16
C MET A 44 -8.90 -8.29 6.73
N THR A 45 -9.45 -7.29 6.07
CA THR A 45 -9.38 -5.90 6.53
C THR A 45 -10.76 -5.47 6.96
N TYR A 46 -10.87 -4.92 8.17
CA TYR A 46 -12.13 -4.51 8.79
C TYR A 46 -12.22 -3.00 8.77
N TYR A 47 -13.36 -2.47 8.33
CA TYR A 47 -13.62 -1.03 8.33
C TYR A 47 -15.05 -0.70 8.76
N PRO A 48 -15.22 0.35 9.57
CA PRO A 48 -16.53 0.97 9.78
C PRO A 48 -17.10 1.51 8.46
N LEU A 49 -18.39 1.32 8.18
CA LEU A 49 -19.03 1.87 6.99
C LEU A 49 -18.87 3.40 6.89
N ALA A 50 -18.98 4.10 8.03
CA ALA A 50 -18.81 5.55 8.08
C ALA A 50 -17.41 5.99 7.60
N ALA A 51 -16.37 5.24 8.00
CA ALA A 51 -15.00 5.50 7.58
C ALA A 51 -14.82 5.25 6.08
N LEU A 52 -15.35 4.15 5.54
CA LEU A 52 -15.29 3.88 4.09
C LEU A 52 -16.00 4.95 3.27
N LYS A 53 -17.16 5.42 3.72
CA LYS A 53 -17.88 6.52 3.05
C LYS A 53 -17.07 7.81 3.05
N GLU A 54 -16.38 8.12 4.14
CA GLU A 54 -15.54 9.30 4.22
C GLU A 54 -14.32 9.19 3.30
N MET A 55 -13.60 8.07 3.37
CA MET A 55 -12.50 7.76 2.47
C MET A 55 -12.94 7.80 0.99
N ALA A 56 -14.15 7.32 0.67
CA ALA A 56 -14.72 7.38 -0.67
C ALA A 56 -14.88 8.82 -1.18
N ARG A 57 -15.43 9.71 -0.34
CA ARG A 57 -15.61 11.13 -0.67
C ARG A 57 -14.28 11.87 -0.82
N GLN A 58 -13.27 11.43 -0.08
CA GLN A 58 -11.92 11.96 -0.16
C GLN A 58 -11.11 11.36 -1.33
N GLY A 59 -11.67 10.41 -2.08
CA GLY A 59 -10.99 9.79 -3.21
C GLY A 59 -9.81 8.93 -2.80
N ASP A 60 -9.89 8.25 -1.66
CA ASP A 60 -8.86 7.33 -1.20
C ASP A 60 -8.56 6.21 -2.22
N LEU A 61 -7.28 5.89 -2.44
CA LEU A 61 -6.86 4.88 -3.44
C LEU A 61 -7.29 3.46 -3.07
N PHE A 62 -7.36 3.12 -1.79
CA PHE A 62 -7.87 1.82 -1.36
C PHE A 62 -9.37 1.74 -1.66
N VAL A 63 -10.16 2.76 -1.34
CA VAL A 63 -11.58 2.76 -1.74
C VAL A 63 -11.75 2.79 -3.25
N TYR A 64 -10.87 3.48 -4.00
CA TYR A 64 -10.90 3.49 -5.45
C TYR A 64 -10.73 2.07 -6.03
N HIS A 65 -9.82 1.28 -5.45
CA HIS A 65 -9.67 -0.14 -5.76
C HIS A 65 -10.96 -0.93 -5.51
N ILE A 66 -11.59 -0.71 -4.36
CA ILE A 66 -12.84 -1.40 -3.99
C ILE A 66 -13.97 -1.08 -4.96
N VAL A 67 -14.26 0.20 -5.21
CA VAL A 67 -15.41 0.58 -6.05
C VAL A 67 -15.29 0.09 -7.49
N LEU A 68 -14.06 -0.07 -7.99
CA LEU A 68 -13.79 -0.55 -9.34
C LEU A 68 -13.76 -2.08 -9.47
N GLU A 69 -13.07 -2.77 -8.57
CA GLU A 69 -12.71 -4.18 -8.78
C GLU A 69 -13.38 -5.15 -7.82
N ALA A 70 -13.94 -4.66 -6.70
CA ALA A 70 -14.49 -5.56 -5.69
C ALA A 70 -15.76 -6.27 -6.16
N LYS A 71 -15.89 -7.53 -5.74
CA LYS A 71 -17.08 -8.37 -5.90
C LYS A 71 -17.75 -8.57 -4.55
N SER A 72 -19.07 -8.44 -4.52
CA SER A 72 -19.85 -8.73 -3.32
C SER A 72 -19.88 -10.24 -3.05
N VAL A 73 -19.48 -10.61 -1.84
CA VAL A 73 -19.69 -11.96 -1.27
C VAL A 73 -20.95 -11.94 -0.41
N PHE A 74 -21.15 -10.87 0.35
CA PHE A 74 -22.34 -10.59 1.16
C PHE A 74 -22.59 -9.08 1.18
N ASP A 75 -23.77 -8.62 0.75
CA ASP A 75 -24.11 -7.20 0.75
C ASP A 75 -25.63 -6.97 0.73
N PRO A 76 -26.35 -7.34 1.80
CA PRO A 76 -27.81 -7.23 1.84
C PRO A 76 -28.32 -5.79 1.73
N ASN A 77 -27.48 -4.80 2.04
CA ASN A 77 -27.85 -3.40 2.11
C ASN A 77 -27.30 -2.56 0.93
N GLY A 78 -26.71 -3.20 -0.09
CA GLY A 78 -26.17 -2.52 -1.28
C GLY A 78 -25.04 -1.53 -0.96
N ILE A 79 -24.25 -1.80 0.07
CA ILE A 79 -23.13 -0.96 0.53
C ILE A 79 -22.13 -0.71 -0.59
N LEU A 80 -21.83 -1.70 -1.45
CA LEU A 80 -20.89 -1.51 -2.55
C LEU A 80 -21.38 -0.45 -3.53
N GLU A 81 -22.68 -0.47 -3.87
CA GLU A 81 -23.30 0.56 -4.72
C GLU A 81 -23.34 1.93 -4.04
N ILE A 82 -23.56 1.97 -2.72
CA ILE A 82 -23.46 3.22 -1.96
C ILE A 82 -22.05 3.80 -2.07
N LEU A 83 -21.00 2.99 -1.87
CA LEU A 83 -19.61 3.43 -1.99
C LEU A 83 -19.30 3.94 -3.41
N ARG A 84 -19.75 3.22 -4.45
CA ARG A 84 -19.64 3.65 -5.85
C ARG A 84 -20.32 5.00 -6.09
N GLY A 85 -21.51 5.22 -5.52
CA GLY A 85 -22.27 6.46 -5.66
C GLY A 85 -21.63 7.67 -4.95
N VAL A 86 -20.99 7.46 -3.80
CA VAL A 86 -20.35 8.54 -3.03
C VAL A 86 -18.89 8.78 -3.39
N PHE A 87 -18.24 7.85 -4.10
CA PHE A 87 -16.82 7.97 -4.44
C PHE A 87 -16.54 9.19 -5.32
N ARG A 88 -15.52 9.96 -4.98
CA ARG A 88 -15.06 11.11 -5.76
C ARG A 88 -13.54 11.03 -5.90
N PRO A 89 -12.98 10.86 -7.11
CA PRO A 89 -11.52 10.85 -7.27
C PRO A 89 -10.94 12.20 -6.86
N LYS A 90 -9.73 12.18 -6.27
CA LYS A 90 -8.98 13.41 -5.97
C LYS A 90 -8.63 14.16 -7.26
N GLU A 91 -8.53 15.48 -7.17
CA GLU A 91 -7.92 16.30 -8.23
C GLU A 91 -6.45 15.91 -8.47
N SER A 92 -5.77 15.43 -7.42
CA SER A 92 -4.39 15.00 -7.50
C SER A 92 -4.06 13.92 -6.49
N TYR A 93 -3.21 12.97 -6.89
CA TYR A 93 -2.64 11.93 -6.03
C TYR A 93 -1.12 12.12 -5.80
N ARG A 94 -0.65 13.37 -5.88
CA ARG A 94 0.77 13.71 -5.68
C ARG A 94 1.28 13.37 -4.27
N VAL A 95 0.40 13.46 -3.27
CA VAL A 95 0.73 13.11 -1.89
C VAL A 95 1.07 11.61 -1.80
N GLU A 96 0.28 10.75 -2.42
CA GLU A 96 0.52 9.30 -2.43
C GLU A 96 1.79 8.95 -3.22
N ILE A 97 2.05 9.65 -4.32
CA ILE A 97 3.31 9.53 -5.06
C ILE A 97 4.50 9.90 -4.15
N SER A 98 4.41 11.02 -3.43
CA SER A 98 5.44 11.45 -2.48
C SER A 98 5.63 10.45 -1.36
N HIS A 99 4.54 9.90 -0.79
CA HIS A 99 4.61 8.91 0.28
C HIS A 99 5.32 7.63 -0.17
N GLY A 100 5.04 7.18 -1.40
CA GLY A 100 5.78 6.09 -2.03
C GLY A 100 7.26 6.44 -2.18
N GLY A 101 7.57 7.62 -2.72
CA GLY A 101 8.94 8.10 -2.91
C GLY A 101 9.75 8.19 -1.61
N ASP A 102 9.19 8.83 -0.58
CA ASP A 102 9.81 9.01 0.72
C ASP A 102 10.14 7.66 1.36
N LEU A 103 9.21 6.70 1.33
CA LEU A 103 9.47 5.37 1.84
C LEU A 103 10.54 4.64 1.02
N GLY A 104 10.52 4.79 -0.31
CA GLY A 104 11.54 4.26 -1.19
C GLY A 104 12.93 4.76 -0.81
N TRP A 105 13.11 6.08 -0.63
CA TRP A 105 14.38 6.67 -0.24
C TRP A 105 14.82 6.24 1.16
N TYR A 106 13.90 6.15 2.11
CA TYR A 106 14.21 5.57 3.43
C TYR A 106 14.79 4.15 3.31
N LEU A 107 14.20 3.29 2.47
CA LEU A 107 14.72 1.93 2.24
C LEU A 107 16.10 1.95 1.58
N VAL A 108 16.33 2.84 0.62
CA VAL A 108 17.64 2.99 -0.04
C VAL A 108 18.75 3.21 0.99
N HIS A 109 18.49 4.03 2.01
CA HIS A 109 19.50 4.40 3.00
C HIS A 109 19.55 3.46 4.21
N HIS A 110 18.41 2.89 4.61
CA HIS A 110 18.27 2.19 5.90
C HIS A 110 17.83 0.72 5.80
N HIS A 111 17.80 0.10 4.62
CA HIS A 111 17.36 -1.30 4.49
C HIS A 111 18.15 -2.29 5.36
N GLN A 112 19.40 -2.00 5.72
CA GLN A 112 20.26 -2.88 6.52
C GLN A 112 19.75 -3.07 7.97
N SER A 113 18.96 -2.13 8.50
CA SER A 113 18.35 -2.26 9.84
C SER A 113 17.00 -2.98 9.81
N LEU A 114 16.55 -3.43 8.64
CA LEU A 114 15.25 -4.06 8.42
C LEU A 114 15.42 -5.54 8.04
N SER A 115 14.42 -6.37 8.36
CA SER A 115 14.42 -7.74 7.86
C SER A 115 14.25 -7.76 6.33
N PRO A 116 14.95 -8.65 5.59
CA PRO A 116 14.85 -8.74 4.12
C PRO A 116 13.41 -8.86 3.60
N THR A 117 12.57 -9.64 4.30
CA THR A 117 11.15 -9.79 3.95
C THR A 117 10.37 -8.48 4.07
N LEU A 118 10.65 -7.68 5.10
CA LEU A 118 10.00 -6.39 5.28
C LEU A 118 10.47 -5.39 4.21
N VAL A 119 11.77 -5.36 3.91
CA VAL A 119 12.33 -4.55 2.81
C VAL A 119 11.64 -4.89 1.50
N ALA A 120 11.57 -6.18 1.13
CA ALA A 120 10.91 -6.64 -0.09
C ALA A 120 9.44 -6.15 -0.16
N LYS A 121 8.68 -6.33 0.92
CA LYS A 121 7.28 -5.87 0.98
C LYS A 121 7.17 -4.35 0.79
N ARG A 122 8.08 -3.56 1.39
CA ARG A 122 8.04 -2.09 1.30
C ARG A 122 8.57 -1.55 -0.04
N ILE A 123 9.52 -2.22 -0.69
CA ILE A 123 9.93 -1.92 -2.08
C ILE A 123 8.73 -2.08 -3.01
N ALA A 124 8.08 -3.25 -2.98
CA ALA A 124 6.91 -3.50 -3.81
C ALA A 124 5.77 -2.52 -3.52
N TRP A 125 5.54 -2.19 -2.24
CA TRP A 125 4.54 -1.18 -1.85
C TRP A 125 4.89 0.20 -2.43
N SER A 126 6.12 0.68 -2.25
CA SER A 126 6.59 1.98 -2.74
C SER A 126 6.31 2.13 -4.24
N VAL A 127 6.78 1.17 -5.03
CA VAL A 127 6.66 1.18 -6.50
C VAL A 127 5.19 1.10 -6.92
N ARG A 128 4.41 0.21 -6.30
CA ARG A 128 2.98 0.08 -6.62
C ARG A 128 2.20 1.34 -6.27
N THR A 129 2.43 1.95 -5.11
CA THR A 129 1.74 3.19 -4.70
C THR A 129 1.99 4.32 -5.70
N ILE A 130 3.25 4.52 -6.13
CA ILE A 130 3.61 5.53 -7.13
C ILE A 130 2.87 5.28 -8.45
N LEU A 131 2.92 4.05 -8.98
CA LEU A 131 2.31 3.72 -10.28
C LEU A 131 0.78 3.74 -10.23
N ILE A 132 0.17 3.24 -9.14
CA ILE A 132 -1.29 3.32 -8.90
C ILE A 132 -1.72 4.79 -8.87
N ALA A 133 -1.07 5.63 -8.07
CA ALA A 133 -1.40 7.03 -7.95
C ALA A 133 -1.26 7.78 -9.29
N LYS A 134 -0.21 7.51 -10.07
CA LYS A 134 -0.05 8.05 -11.43
C LYS A 134 -1.17 7.60 -12.37
N SER A 135 -1.53 6.31 -12.37
CA SER A 135 -2.64 5.80 -13.18
C SER A 135 -3.99 6.40 -12.77
N ALA A 136 -4.22 6.64 -11.48
CA ALA A 136 -5.40 7.31 -10.95
C ALA A 136 -5.46 8.79 -11.37
N MET A 137 -4.33 9.51 -11.38
CA MET A 137 -4.25 10.88 -11.91
C MET A 137 -4.57 10.97 -13.41
N LEU A 138 -4.36 9.89 -14.17
CA LEU A 138 -4.77 9.80 -15.58
C LEU A 138 -6.25 9.41 -15.75
N GLY A 139 -7.01 9.29 -14.66
CA GLY A 139 -8.43 8.88 -14.65
C GLY A 139 -8.66 7.41 -14.98
N ARG A 140 -7.60 6.58 -15.01
CA ARG A 140 -7.65 5.15 -15.32
C ARG A 140 -6.79 4.38 -14.33
N PRO A 141 -7.20 4.30 -13.05
CA PRO A 141 -6.42 3.61 -12.03
C PRO A 141 -6.23 2.13 -12.38
N VAL A 142 -5.04 1.61 -12.09
CA VAL A 142 -4.67 0.23 -12.31
C VAL A 142 -4.10 -0.34 -11.03
N PHE A 143 -4.65 -1.46 -10.56
CA PHE A 143 -4.21 -2.09 -9.29
C PHE A 143 -3.51 -3.43 -9.48
N ALA A 144 -3.76 -4.10 -10.61
CA ALA A 144 -3.16 -5.39 -10.96
C ALA A 144 -1.64 -5.26 -11.20
N PRO A 145 -0.79 -6.07 -10.54
CA PRO A 145 0.67 -6.00 -10.69
C PRO A 145 1.16 -6.04 -12.13
N ASP A 146 0.68 -6.98 -12.95
CA ASP A 146 1.15 -7.12 -14.32
C ASP A 146 0.75 -5.93 -15.20
N LYS A 147 -0.43 -5.35 -14.96
CA LYS A 147 -0.85 -4.12 -15.65
C LYS A 147 -0.03 -2.91 -15.21
N LEU A 148 0.38 -2.82 -13.94
CA LEU A 148 1.30 -1.78 -13.47
C LEU A 148 2.66 -1.90 -14.15
N VAL A 149 3.16 -3.12 -14.36
CA VAL A 149 4.39 -3.36 -15.14
C VAL A 149 4.23 -2.87 -16.57
N SER A 150 3.09 -3.15 -17.22
CA SER A 150 2.81 -2.66 -18.58
C SER A 150 2.67 -1.15 -18.70
N LEU A 151 2.29 -0.45 -17.62
CA LEU A 151 2.19 1.01 -17.59
C LEU A 151 3.55 1.70 -17.39
N SER A 152 4.49 1.03 -16.73
CA SER A 152 5.80 1.60 -16.46
C SER A 152 6.75 1.41 -17.64
N THR A 153 7.48 2.46 -17.98
CA THR A 153 8.56 2.41 -18.98
C THR A 153 9.92 2.11 -18.35
N PHE A 154 10.02 2.05 -17.02
CA PHE A 154 11.23 1.63 -16.32
C PHE A 154 11.38 0.11 -16.42
N ARG A 155 12.46 -0.34 -17.07
CA ARG A 155 12.69 -1.74 -17.50
C ARG A 155 12.62 -2.73 -16.33
N GLU A 156 13.12 -2.35 -15.16
CA GLU A 156 13.24 -3.22 -13.99
C GLU A 156 11.99 -3.16 -13.07
N THR A 157 10.90 -2.50 -13.48
CA THR A 157 9.66 -2.40 -12.68
C THR A 157 9.13 -3.78 -12.27
N LYS A 158 9.17 -4.76 -13.19
CA LYS A 158 8.72 -6.13 -12.91
C LYS A 158 9.47 -6.75 -11.74
N GLN A 159 10.79 -6.58 -11.70
CA GLN A 159 11.63 -7.10 -10.63
C GLN A 159 11.25 -6.47 -9.30
N LEU A 160 11.10 -5.14 -9.26
CA LEU A 160 10.77 -4.43 -8.03
C LEU A 160 9.40 -4.82 -7.47
N ILE A 161 8.37 -4.96 -8.31
CA ILE A 161 7.03 -5.39 -7.87
C ILE A 161 7.05 -6.85 -7.38
N ALA A 162 7.83 -7.72 -8.03
CA ALA A 162 7.91 -9.14 -7.68
C ALA A 162 8.62 -9.41 -6.32
N THR A 163 9.35 -8.44 -5.77
CA THR A 163 10.04 -8.59 -4.47
C THR A 163 9.10 -8.99 -3.32
N ARG A 164 7.81 -8.61 -3.38
CA ARG A 164 6.79 -8.95 -2.36
C ARG A 164 6.72 -10.45 -2.02
N HIS A 165 7.01 -11.33 -2.98
CA HIS A 165 6.87 -12.78 -2.83
C HIS A 165 8.11 -13.47 -2.26
N GLY A 166 8.95 -12.76 -1.51
CA GLY A 166 10.12 -13.32 -0.83
C GLY A 166 11.41 -13.32 -1.66
N ASN A 167 11.38 -12.76 -2.87
CA ASN A 167 12.52 -12.69 -3.78
C ASN A 167 13.36 -11.43 -3.53
N PHE A 168 13.64 -11.08 -2.27
CA PHE A 168 14.55 -9.98 -2.00
C PHE A 168 15.96 -10.39 -2.41
N THR A 169 16.59 -9.57 -3.25
CA THR A 169 18.02 -9.66 -3.54
C THR A 169 18.66 -8.31 -3.21
N PRO A 170 19.93 -8.26 -2.79
CA PRO A 170 20.62 -7.00 -2.50
C PRO A 170 20.55 -5.99 -3.66
N GLU A 171 20.49 -6.46 -4.90
CA GLU A 171 20.39 -5.66 -6.13
C GLU A 171 19.04 -4.93 -6.25
N ALA A 172 18.01 -5.35 -5.50
CA ALA A 172 16.72 -4.68 -5.48
C ALA A 172 16.82 -3.24 -4.95
N VAL A 173 17.77 -2.95 -4.06
CA VAL A 173 17.94 -1.62 -3.47
C VAL A 173 18.57 -0.63 -4.47
N PRO A 174 19.71 -0.93 -5.15
CA PRO A 174 20.19 -0.12 -6.27
C PRO A 174 19.15 0.05 -7.37
N THR A 175 18.38 -0.99 -7.69
CA THR A 175 17.30 -0.93 -8.68
C THR A 175 16.20 0.02 -8.25
N LEU A 176 15.82 0.00 -6.96
CA LEU A 176 14.84 0.93 -6.40
C LEU A 176 15.34 2.37 -6.49
N ARG A 177 16.62 2.63 -6.15
CA ARG A 177 17.23 3.97 -6.31
C ARG A 177 17.12 4.46 -7.74
N SER A 178 17.45 3.61 -8.73
CA SER A 178 17.32 3.94 -10.15
C SER A 178 15.87 4.22 -10.55
N PHE A 179 14.90 3.45 -10.03
CA PHE A 179 13.47 3.71 -10.25
C PHE A 179 13.05 5.07 -9.68
N LEU A 180 13.39 5.38 -8.43
CA LEU A 180 13.04 6.67 -7.80
C LEU A 180 13.63 7.85 -8.57
N GLY A 181 14.89 7.74 -9.01
CA GLY A 181 15.52 8.74 -9.87
C GLY A 181 14.86 8.86 -11.25
N PHE A 182 14.50 7.75 -11.88
CA PHE A 182 13.77 7.72 -13.14
C PHE A 182 12.40 8.39 -13.05
N GLU A 183 11.68 8.14 -11.95
CA GLU A 183 10.37 8.76 -11.68
C GLU A 183 10.47 10.24 -11.26
N GLY A 184 11.69 10.78 -11.11
CA GLY A 184 11.95 12.17 -10.73
C GLY A 184 11.61 12.49 -9.28
N LEU A 185 11.67 11.50 -8.38
CA LEU A 185 11.28 11.66 -6.99
C LEU A 185 12.48 12.11 -6.14
N PRO A 186 12.38 13.24 -5.42
CA PRO A 186 13.48 13.78 -4.64
C PRO A 186 13.81 12.87 -3.46
N ASP A 187 15.09 12.83 -3.08
CA ASP A 187 15.53 12.29 -1.79
C ASP A 187 15.42 13.40 -0.74
N PRO A 188 14.38 13.40 0.12
CA PRO A 188 14.03 14.57 0.92
C PRO A 188 15.03 14.88 2.02
N LEU A 189 15.74 13.86 2.53
CA LEU A 189 16.65 14.01 3.67
C LEU A 189 18.10 13.62 3.35
N GLY A 190 18.35 12.88 2.27
CA GLY A 190 19.68 12.44 1.88
C GLY A 190 20.19 11.21 2.65
N PRO A 191 21.38 10.70 2.26
CA PRO A 191 21.93 9.45 2.78
C PRO A 191 22.38 9.51 4.25
N ASP A 192 22.75 10.69 4.73
CA ASP A 192 23.29 10.87 6.10
C ASP A 192 22.19 11.16 7.15
N ALA A 193 20.93 11.15 6.73
CA ALA A 193 19.80 11.44 7.60
C ALA A 193 19.63 10.37 8.68
N SER A 194 19.51 10.82 9.93
CA SER A 194 19.27 9.92 11.07
C SER A 194 17.84 9.37 11.07
N GLU A 195 17.62 8.21 11.70
CA GLU A 195 16.27 7.64 11.88
C GLU A 195 15.28 8.61 12.56
N PRO A 196 15.65 9.38 13.62
CA PRO A 196 14.79 10.41 14.18
C PRO A 196 14.35 11.50 13.17
N ALA A 197 15.20 11.85 12.20
CA ALA A 197 14.84 12.80 11.15
C ALA A 197 13.76 12.20 10.22
N TRP A 198 13.91 10.93 9.82
CA TRP A 198 12.91 10.21 9.06
C TRP A 198 11.58 10.02 9.82
N ARG A 199 11.64 9.73 11.13
CA ARG A 199 10.43 9.68 11.98
C ARG A 199 9.66 10.99 11.95
N ARG A 200 10.38 12.12 12.08
CA ARG A 200 9.79 13.46 12.01
C ARG A 200 9.19 13.72 10.64
N HIS A 201 9.94 13.46 9.57
CA HIS A 201 9.49 13.66 8.19
C HIS A 201 8.20 12.88 7.89
N PHE A 202 8.15 11.58 8.21
CA PHE A 202 6.93 10.79 7.98
C PHE A 202 5.73 11.28 8.80
N ALA A 203 5.94 11.80 10.00
CA ALA A 203 4.86 12.37 10.80
C ALA A 203 4.35 13.70 10.20
N GLU A 204 5.27 14.59 9.79
CA GLU A 204 4.94 15.88 9.18
C GLU A 204 4.24 15.73 7.84
N THR A 205 4.63 14.74 7.02
CA THR A 205 3.98 14.46 5.73
C THR A 205 2.75 13.56 5.84
N SER A 206 2.38 13.13 7.06
CA SER A 206 1.30 12.16 7.30
C SER A 206 1.46 10.85 6.51
N ASN A 207 2.71 10.41 6.30
CA ASN A 207 3.01 9.13 5.67
C ASN A 207 2.83 7.99 6.68
N HIS A 208 1.58 7.55 6.84
CA HIS A 208 1.22 6.55 7.85
C HIS A 208 1.98 5.22 7.71
N VAL A 209 2.36 4.82 6.49
CA VAL A 209 3.13 3.59 6.27
C VAL A 209 4.57 3.73 6.77
N GLY A 210 5.20 4.89 6.54
CA GLY A 210 6.51 5.21 7.10
C GLY A 210 6.48 5.31 8.63
N VAL A 211 5.46 5.98 9.19
CA VAL A 211 5.26 6.07 10.65
C VAL A 211 5.10 4.68 11.28
N GLN A 212 4.26 3.81 10.70
CA GLN A 212 4.03 2.47 11.22
C GLN A 212 5.28 1.60 11.12
N LEU A 213 6.03 1.68 10.01
CA LEU A 213 7.29 0.96 9.84
C LEU A 213 8.27 1.29 10.97
N LEU A 214 8.50 2.58 11.22
CA LEU A 214 9.44 3.01 12.24
C LEU A 214 8.94 2.68 13.66
N ARG A 215 7.63 2.76 13.92
CA ARG A 215 7.08 2.34 15.22
C ARG A 215 7.39 0.87 15.52
N GLN A 216 7.19 -0.03 14.55
CA GLN A 216 7.45 -1.46 14.69
C GLN A 216 8.93 -1.76 15.01
N LEU A 217 9.86 -0.99 14.43
CA LEU A 217 11.28 -1.13 14.75
C LEU A 217 11.61 -0.71 16.18
N GLY A 218 11.02 0.40 16.65
CA GLY A 218 11.25 0.88 18.02
C GLY A 218 10.75 -0.11 19.08
N GLU A 219 9.60 -0.75 18.83
CA GLU A 219 9.04 -1.78 19.71
C GLU A 219 9.92 -3.04 19.73
N GLN A 220 10.45 -3.47 18.58
CA GLN A 220 11.35 -4.64 18.49
C GLN A 220 12.70 -4.39 19.19
N SER A 221 13.28 -3.20 19.01
CA SER A 221 14.53 -2.83 19.69
C SER A 221 14.35 -2.73 21.20
N ALA A 222 13.19 -2.27 21.67
CA ALA A 222 12.89 -2.22 23.10
C ALA A 222 12.79 -3.63 23.70
N VAL A 223 12.10 -4.57 23.05
CA VAL A 223 11.96 -5.95 23.54
C VAL A 223 13.32 -6.67 23.58
N SER A 224 14.14 -6.51 22.55
CA SER A 224 15.48 -7.13 22.48
C SER A 224 16.49 -6.55 23.48
N ALA A 225 16.25 -5.36 24.05
CA ALA A 225 17.12 -4.74 25.05
C ALA A 225 16.85 -5.25 26.48
N TYR A 226 15.79 -6.05 26.67
CA TYR A 226 15.41 -6.66 27.95
C TYR A 226 15.59 -8.20 27.97
N GLU A 227 16.21 -8.78 26.94
CA GLU A 227 16.67 -10.19 26.88
C GLU A 227 18.19 -10.26 27.05
#